data_AF-A0A645HI18-F1
#
_entry.id   AF-A0A645HI18-F1
#
_cell.length_a   1.000
_cell.length_b   1.000
_cell.length_c   1.000
_cell.angle_alpha   90.00
_cell.angle_beta   90.00
_cell.angle_gamma   90.00
#
_symmetry.space_group_name_H-M   'P 1'
#
loop_
_entity.id
_entity.type
_entity.pdbx_description
1 polymer ?
#
loop_
_entity_poly.entity_id
_entity_poly.type
_entity_poly.pdbx_seq_one_letter_code
_entity_poly.pdbx_strand_id
1 'polypeptide(L)' 'MLLTDEGRKKLLSAWQERKREVITHPYLGEKLPWGLVPYVQALLLARYFREDLDGYPPFLWK' A
#
# COMPACT_ATOMS: atom_id res chain seq x y z
N MET A 1 -3.01 10.09 26.04
CA MET A 1 -1.97 9.11 26.40
C MET A 1 -1.14 8.83 25.15
N LEU A 2 0.16 9.08 25.19
CA LEU A 2 1.08 8.85 24.06
C LEU A 2 1.82 7.51 24.27
N LEU A 3 2.30 6.90 23.18
CA LEU A 3 3.17 5.72 23.28
C LEU A 3 4.45 6.09 24.04
N THR A 4 4.94 5.17 24.88
CA THR A 4 6.30 5.24 25.43
C THR A 4 7.32 5.17 24.30
N ASP A 5 8.55 5.60 24.56
CA ASP A 5 9.61 5.55 23.54
C ASP A 5 9.88 4.12 23.05
N GLU A 6 9.83 3.14 23.95
CA GLU A 6 9.92 1.72 23.61
C GLU A 6 8.75 1.27 22.73
N GLY A 7 7.51 1.66 23.10
CA GLY A 7 6.32 1.35 22.32
C GLY A 7 6.35 1.95 20.91
N ARG A 8 6.82 3.20 20.80
CA ARG A 8 7.03 3.89 19.52
C ARG A 8 8.06 3.17 18.66
N LYS A 9 9.21 2.80 19.23
CA LYS A 9 10.27 2.08 18.50
C LYS A 9 9.78 0.73 18.00
N LYS A 10 9.08 -0.03 18.83
CA LYS A 10 8.50 -1.33 18.45
C LYS A 10 7.50 -1.19 17.30
N LEU A 11 6.58 -0.24 17.41
CA LEU A 11 5.56 0.01 16.37
C LEU A 11 6.21 0.42 15.04
N LEU A 12 7.12 1.40 15.08
CA LEU A 12 7.79 1.88 13.87
C LEU A 12 8.62 0.78 13.21
N SER A 13 9.32 -0.05 13.98
CA SER A 13 10.10 -1.15 13.44
C SER A 13 9.20 -2.18 12.73
N ALA A 14 8.15 -2.65 13.40
CA ALA A 14 7.19 -3.59 12.83
C ALA A 14 6.48 -3.01 11.58
N TRP A 15 6.15 -1.72 11.59
CA TRP A 15 5.57 -1.03 10.44
C TRP A 15 6.54 -0.98 9.25
N GLN A 16 7.82 -0.68 9.49
CA GLN A 16 8.83 -0.64 8.43
C GLN A 16 9.10 -2.03 7.85
N GLU A 17 9.08 -3.08 8.68
CA GLU A 17 9.19 -4.46 8.20
C GLU A 17 7.99 -4.86 7.34
N ARG A 18 6.76 -4.59 7.81
CA ARG A 18 5.55 -4.88 7.04
C ARG A 18 5.55 -4.23 5.67
N LYS A 19 6.00 -2.97 5.55
CA LYS A 19 6.10 -2.29 4.25
C LYS A 19 7.06 -2.95 3.26
N ARG A 20 8.02 -3.76 3.72
CA ARG A 20 8.98 -4.46 2.86
C ARG A 20 8.46 -5.81 2.37
N GLU A 21 7.45 -6.37 3.03
CA GLU A 21 6.82 -7.62 2.61
C GLU A 21 6.33 -7.51 1.16
N VAL A 22 6.68 -8.49 0.34
CA VAL A 22 6.28 -8.51 -1.07
C VAL A 22 4.92 -9.18 -1.20
N ILE A 23 3.99 -8.48 -1.83
CA ILE A 23 2.65 -8.97 -2.15
C ILE A 23 2.41 -8.95 -3.65
N THR A 24 1.39 -9.69 -4.11
CA THR A 24 0.91 -9.60 -5.48
C THR A 24 -0.28 -8.65 -5.54
N HIS A 25 -0.19 -7.55 -6.30
CA HIS A 25 -1.30 -6.60 -6.40
C HIS A 25 -2.53 -7.28 -7.04
N PRO A 26 -3.70 -7.31 -6.38
CA PRO A 26 -4.82 -8.17 -6.79
C PRO A 26 -5.40 -7.79 -8.16
N TYR A 27 -5.32 -6.51 -8.53
CA TYR A 27 -5.77 -6.03 -9.84
C TYR A 27 -4.69 -6.11 -10.93
N LEU A 28 -3.41 -5.93 -10.59
CA LEU A 28 -2.34 -5.85 -11.60
C LEU A 28 -1.66 -7.21 -11.84
N GLY A 29 -1.76 -8.14 -10.89
CA GLY A 29 -1.04 -9.42 -10.93
C GLY A 29 0.47 -9.30 -10.68
N GLU A 30 0.99 -8.09 -10.44
CA GLU A 30 2.42 -7.83 -10.25
C GLU A 30 2.85 -7.94 -8.79
N LYS A 31 4.09 -8.41 -8.57
CA LYS A 31 4.71 -8.46 -7.24
C LYS A 31 5.32 -7.10 -6.87
N LEU A 32 4.99 -6.58 -5.69
CA LEU A 32 5.52 -5.32 -5.18
C LEU A 32 5.58 -5.30 -3.65
N PRO A 33 6.49 -4.49 -3.05
CA PRO A 33 6.50 -4.27 -1.60
C PRO A 33 5.18 -3.65 -1.13
N TRP A 34 4.64 -4.11 0.00
CA TRP A 34 3.42 -3.59 0.63
C TRP A 34 3.42 -2.06 0.75
N GLY A 35 4.59 -1.48 1.04
CA GLY A 35 4.78 -0.04 1.15
C GLY A 35 4.53 0.75 -0.15
N LEU A 36 4.54 0.09 -1.32
CA LEU A 36 4.24 0.71 -2.61
C LEU A 36 2.75 0.67 -2.98
N VAL A 37 1.91 -0.06 -2.24
CA VAL A 37 0.47 -0.14 -2.52
C VAL A 37 -0.19 1.24 -2.63
N PRO A 38 0.02 2.20 -1.71
CA PRO A 38 -0.60 3.52 -1.81
C PRO A 38 -0.16 4.29 -3.07
N TYR A 39 1.10 4.14 -3.48
CA TYR A 39 1.63 4.77 -4.69
C TYR A 39 0.98 4.20 -5.95
N VAL A 40 0.89 2.86 -6.05
CA VAL A 40 0.22 2.18 -7.17
C VAL A 40 -1.25 2.55 -7.25
N GLN A 41 -1.95 2.60 -6.11
CA GLN A 41 -3.36 3.01 -6.07
C GLN A 41 -3.54 4.48 -6.50
N ALA A 42 -2.64 5.39 -6.12
CA ALA A 42 -2.66 6.76 -6.62
C ALA A 42 -2.45 6.84 -8.14
N LEU A 43 -1.59 5.99 -8.72
CA LEU A 43 -1.40 5.92 -10.17
C LEU A 43 -2.64 5.39 -10.90
N LEU A 44 -3.29 4.35 -10.35
CA LEU A 44 -4.55 3.83 -10.90
C LEU A 44 -5.67 4.88 -10.83
N LEU A 45 -5.73 5.65 -9.75
CA LEU A 45 -6.68 6.76 -9.63
C LEU A 45 -6.39 7.87 -10.65
N ALA A 46 -5.13 8.24 -10.84
CA ALA A 46 -4.74 9.24 -11.84
C ALA A 46 -5.02 8.78 -13.29
N ARG A 47 -4.95 7.48 -13.57
CA ARG A 47 -5.38 6.91 -14.86
C ARG A 47 -6.89 7.00 -15.03
N TYR A 48 -7.66 6.68 -13.99
CA TYR A 48 -9.11 6.85 -14.01
C TYR A 48 -9.53 8.31 -14.27
N PHE A 49 -8.90 9.29 -13.62
CA PHE A 49 -9.18 10.71 -13.88
C PHE A 49 -8.81 11.19 -15.28
N ARG A 50 -7.89 10.50 -15.95
CA ARG A 50 -7.54 10.78 -17.35
C ARG A 50 -8.40 10.00 -18.35
N GLU A 51 -9.40 9.26 -17.86
CA GLU A 51 -10.26 8.38 -18.66
C GLU A 51 -9.46 7.26 -19.36
N ASP A 52 -8.22 6.99 -18.92
CA ASP A 52 -7.39 5.87 -19.38
C ASP A 52 -7.90 4.51 -18.84
N LEU A 53 -8.80 4.54 -17.85
CA LEU A 53 -9.42 3.37 -17.23
C LEU A 53 -10.93 3.61 -17.12
N ASP A 54 -11.72 2.61 -17.51
CA ASP A 54 -13.18 2.63 -17.40
C ASP A 54 -13.68 2.74 -15.95
N GLY A 55 -12.83 2.38 -14.98
CA GLY A 55 -13.16 2.45 -13.57
C GLY A 55 -11.92 2.35 -12.68
N TYR A 56 -11.99 2.96 -11.50
CA TYR A 56 -10.95 2.84 -10.49
C TYR A 56 -11.07 1.51 -9.73
N PRO A 57 -10.06 0.61 -9.82
CA PRO A 57 -10.11 -0.69 -9.16
C PRO A 57 -9.74 -0.57 -7.67
N PRO A 58 -10.61 -0.98 -6.73
CA PRO A 58 -10.28 -0.95 -5.31
C PRO A 58 -9.21 -1.99 -4.96
N PHE A 59 -8.33 -1.66 -4.01
CA PHE A 59 -7.40 -2.62 -3.42
C PHE A 59 -8.12 -3.53 -2.42
N LEU A 60 -8.50 -4.74 -2.85
CA LEU A 60 -9.11 -5.76 -2.00
C LEU A 60 -8.07 -6.85 -1.66
N TRP A 61 -7.50 -6.75 -0.46
CA TRP A 61 -6.53 -7.71 0.07
C TRP A 61 -7.19 -8.64 1.09
N LYS A 62 -6.85 -9.94 1.06
CA LYS A 62 -7.37 -10.96 1.98
C LYS A 62 -6.50 -11.12 3.22
#